data_AF-A0A418Y308-F1
#
_entry.id   AF-A0A418Y308-F1
#
_cell.length_a   1.000
_cell.length_b   1.000
_cell.length_c   1.000
_cell.angle_alpha   90.00
_cell.angle_beta   90.00
_cell.angle_gamma   90.00
#
_symmetry.space_group_name_H-M   'P 1'
#
loop_
_entity.id
_entity.type
_entity.pdbx_description
1 polymer ?
#
loop_
_entity_poly.entity_id
_entity_poly.type
_entity_poly.pdbx_seq_one_letter_code
_entity_poly.pdbx_strand_id
1 'polypeptide(L)'
;MESRRQSSRHAVHNRGLRLLICVLICTLLASCLLSVVLLSQWSSQAKAEQTHTLPRWPNADNSAYWPALQKMIQYLPVGKQGALLYDTRTLVALEHATQAMHRPLTPDEQARTYAILVRTFSAETATAIERLWQQYQNYQVAIAQQPGIALPALQQLQTDHFGEHASSLFRQHNLMQAALQQDMP
;
A
#
# COMPACT_ATOMS: atom_id res chain seq x y z
N MET A 1 -2.18 69.84 -57.39
CA MET A 1 -3.04 68.64 -57.33
C MET A 1 -2.31 67.42 -56.69
N GLU A 2 -1.37 67.62 -55.75
CA GLU A 2 -0.59 66.49 -55.16
C GLU A 2 -0.97 66.07 -53.74
N SER A 3 -1.69 66.91 -52.99
CA SER A 3 -1.99 66.63 -51.57
C SER A 3 -2.98 65.47 -51.34
N ARG A 4 -3.89 65.18 -52.29
CA ARG A 4 -4.86 64.06 -52.14
C ARG A 4 -4.27 62.66 -52.43
N ARG A 5 -3.11 62.55 -53.08
CA ARG A 5 -2.50 61.24 -53.42
C ARG A 5 -1.59 60.69 -52.31
N GLN A 6 -1.08 61.52 -51.40
CA GLN A 6 -0.27 61.07 -50.26
C GLN A 6 -1.14 60.53 -49.11
N SER A 7 -2.31 61.13 -48.85
CA SER A 7 -3.21 60.69 -47.78
C SER A 7 -3.78 59.28 -48.02
N SER A 8 -4.07 58.90 -49.27
CA SER A 8 -4.59 57.56 -49.59
C SER A 8 -3.53 56.45 -49.48
N ARG A 9 -2.26 56.75 -49.77
CA ARG A 9 -1.15 55.78 -49.67
C ARG A 9 -0.84 55.39 -48.23
N HIS A 10 -0.89 56.34 -47.29
CA HIS A 10 -0.70 56.03 -45.87
C HIS A 10 -1.85 55.23 -45.26
N ALA A 11 -3.10 55.48 -45.70
CA ALA A 11 -4.27 54.71 -45.25
C ALA A 11 -4.26 53.25 -45.73
N VAL A 12 -3.79 53.00 -46.96
CA VAL A 12 -3.65 51.64 -47.52
C VAL A 12 -2.49 50.89 -46.86
N HIS A 13 -1.37 51.56 -46.59
CA HIS A 13 -0.21 50.96 -45.92
C HIS A 13 -0.52 50.55 -44.46
N ASN A 14 -1.27 51.38 -43.73
CA ASN A 14 -1.71 51.04 -42.36
C ASN A 14 -2.71 49.88 -42.32
N ARG A 15 -3.54 49.71 -43.35
CA ARG A 15 -4.46 48.56 -43.45
C ARG A 15 -3.71 47.26 -43.79
N GLY A 16 -2.72 47.32 -44.68
CA GLY A 16 -1.86 46.18 -45.00
C GLY A 16 -1.04 45.70 -43.80
N LEU A 17 -0.45 46.63 -43.03
CA LEU A 17 0.31 46.28 -41.82
C LEU A 17 -0.57 45.65 -40.73
N ARG A 18 -1.80 46.15 -40.53
CA ARG A 18 -2.76 45.57 -39.57
C ARG A 18 -3.20 44.16 -39.97
N LEU A 19 -3.41 43.90 -41.26
CA LEU A 19 -3.74 42.57 -41.76
C LEU A 19 -2.59 41.59 -41.57
N LEU A 20 -1.35 42.01 -41.84
CA LEU A 20 -0.17 41.17 -41.60
C LEU A 20 0.01 40.84 -40.11
N ILE A 21 -0.17 41.81 -39.21
CA ILE A 21 -0.11 41.59 -37.76
C ILE A 21 -1.21 40.62 -37.30
N CYS A 22 -2.45 40.78 -37.77
CA CYS A 22 -3.53 39.85 -37.45
C CYS A 22 -3.24 38.42 -37.92
N VAL A 23 -2.73 38.24 -39.14
CA VAL A 23 -2.38 36.91 -39.66
C VAL A 23 -1.26 36.28 -38.82
N LEU A 24 -0.24 37.05 -38.44
CA LEU A 24 0.87 36.58 -37.61
C LEU A 24 0.42 36.18 -36.19
N ILE A 25 -0.49 36.95 -35.60
CA ILE A 25 -1.07 36.62 -34.28
C ILE A 25 -1.92 35.35 -34.39
N CYS A 26 -2.74 35.21 -35.44
CA CYS A 26 -3.57 34.03 -35.64
C CYS A 26 -2.76 32.76 -35.88
N THR A 27 -1.64 32.83 -36.62
CA THR A 27 -0.78 31.66 -36.85
C THR A 27 -0.01 31.25 -35.59
N LEU A 28 0.47 32.22 -34.80
CA LEU A 28 1.13 31.96 -33.52
C LEU A 28 0.16 31.37 -32.49
N LEU A 29 -1.09 31.84 -32.43
CA LEU A 29 -2.11 31.25 -31.57
C LEU A 29 -2.47 29.83 -32.00
N ALA A 30 -2.62 29.58 -33.30
CA ALA A 30 -2.92 28.25 -33.82
C ALA A 30 -1.77 27.25 -33.53
N SER A 31 -0.51 27.66 -33.69
CA SER A 31 0.64 26.81 -33.35
C SER A 31 0.72 26.52 -31.86
N CYS A 32 0.47 27.53 -31.01
CA CYS A 32 0.49 27.36 -29.56
C CYS A 32 -0.62 26.39 -29.09
N LEU A 33 -1.83 26.51 -29.64
CA LEU A 33 -2.93 25.59 -29.34
C LEU A 33 -2.65 24.15 -29.82
N LEU A 34 -2.06 23.98 -31.01
CA LEU A 34 -1.63 22.67 -31.50
C LEU A 34 -0.58 22.02 -30.60
N SER A 35 0.41 22.79 -30.12
CA SER A 35 1.41 22.29 -29.17
C SER A 35 0.78 21.86 -27.85
N VAL A 36 -0.17 22.62 -27.31
CA VAL A 36 -0.87 22.28 -26.06
C VAL A 36 -1.69 20.99 -26.22
N VAL A 37 -2.39 20.81 -27.35
CA VAL A 37 -3.17 19.58 -27.62
C VAL A 37 -2.26 18.37 -27.76
N LEU A 38 -1.13 18.50 -28.47
CA LEU A 38 -0.16 17.41 -28.62
C LEU A 38 0.49 17.02 -27.27
N LEU A 39 0.86 18.00 -26.44
CA LEU A 39 1.37 17.77 -25.08
C LEU A 39 0.31 17.14 -24.16
N SER A 40 -0.95 17.54 -24.30
CA SER A 40 -2.07 16.96 -23.55
C SER A 40 -2.38 15.51 -23.99
N GLN A 41 -2.29 15.20 -25.28
CA GLN A 41 -2.43 13.82 -25.76
C GLN A 41 -1.27 12.93 -25.33
N TRP A 42 -0.03 13.43 -25.38
CA TRP A 42 1.15 12.70 -24.90
C TRP A 42 1.08 12.41 -23.40
N SER A 43 0.71 13.38 -22.59
CA SER A 43 0.51 13.18 -21.13
C SER A 43 -0.65 12.21 -20.84
N SER A 44 -1.69 12.21 -21.67
CA SER A 44 -2.81 11.27 -21.53
C SER A 44 -2.42 9.84 -21.95
N GLN A 45 -1.60 9.68 -23.00
CA GLN A 45 -1.06 8.37 -23.39
C GLN A 45 -0.06 7.84 -22.37
N ALA A 46 0.87 8.67 -21.88
CA ALA A 46 1.81 8.27 -20.82
C ALA A 46 1.08 7.87 -19.52
N LYS A 47 -0.05 8.50 -19.21
CA LYS A 47 -0.90 8.16 -18.07
C LYS A 47 -1.76 6.91 -18.31
N ALA A 48 -2.17 6.64 -19.55
CA ALA A 48 -2.91 5.45 -19.94
C ALA A 48 -2.03 4.20 -20.02
N GLU A 49 -0.76 4.33 -20.43
CA GLU A 49 0.21 3.24 -20.43
C GLU A 49 0.67 2.85 -19.01
N GLN A 50 0.52 3.75 -18.02
CA GLN A 50 0.76 3.48 -16.60
C GLN A 50 -0.48 3.03 -15.83
N THR A 51 -1.60 2.76 -16.49
CA THR A 51 -2.73 2.08 -15.83
C THR A 51 -2.41 0.60 -15.66
N HIS A 52 -1.46 0.30 -14.77
CA HIS A 52 -1.48 -0.97 -14.05
C HIS A 52 -2.86 -1.03 -13.39
N THR A 53 -3.75 -1.80 -14.01
CA THR A 53 -5.04 -2.12 -13.41
C THR A 53 -4.73 -2.78 -12.07
N LEU A 54 -4.96 -2.04 -10.99
CA LEU A 54 -4.69 -2.56 -9.66
C LEU A 54 -5.50 -3.85 -9.52
N PRO A 55 -4.89 -4.96 -9.09
CA PRO A 55 -5.60 -6.22 -8.96
C PRO A 55 -6.86 -6.02 -8.11
N ARG A 56 -7.96 -6.64 -8.53
CA ARG A 56 -9.23 -6.58 -7.81
C ARG A 56 -8.99 -7.14 -6.41
N TRP A 57 -9.38 -6.37 -5.40
CA TRP A 57 -9.25 -6.75 -3.99
C TRP A 57 -10.62 -7.13 -3.41
N PRO A 58 -10.73 -8.24 -2.67
CA PRO A 58 -9.70 -9.26 -2.46
C PRO A 58 -9.37 -10.03 -3.74
N ASN A 59 -8.10 -10.41 -3.87
CA ASN A 59 -7.60 -11.18 -5.00
C ASN A 59 -8.12 -12.62 -4.90
N ALA A 60 -8.48 -13.25 -6.02
CA ALA A 60 -9.13 -14.58 -6.00
C ALA A 60 -8.25 -15.63 -5.29
N ASP A 61 -6.94 -15.56 -5.50
CA ASP A 61 -5.94 -16.47 -4.92
C ASP A 61 -5.83 -16.37 -3.39
N ASN A 62 -6.23 -15.24 -2.80
CA ASN A 62 -6.27 -15.02 -1.35
C ASN A 62 -7.71 -14.60 -0.95
N SER A 63 -8.73 -15.24 -1.52
CA SER A 63 -10.14 -14.87 -1.27
C SER A 63 -10.56 -14.98 0.21
N ALA A 64 -9.99 -15.94 0.95
CA ALA A 64 -10.23 -16.11 2.40
C ALA A 64 -9.49 -15.09 3.27
N TYR A 65 -8.48 -14.40 2.72
CA TYR A 65 -7.65 -13.46 3.47
C TYR A 65 -8.45 -12.26 3.99
N TRP A 66 -9.36 -11.71 3.19
CA TRP A 66 -10.11 -10.53 3.60
C TRP A 66 -10.98 -10.74 4.84
N PRO A 67 -11.84 -11.79 4.90
CA PRO A 67 -12.56 -12.13 6.12
C PRO A 67 -11.64 -12.40 7.32
N ALA A 68 -10.48 -13.02 7.09
CA ALA A 68 -9.52 -13.32 8.14
C ALA A 68 -8.82 -12.06 8.68
N LEU A 69 -8.47 -11.12 7.81
CA LEU A 69 -7.95 -9.80 8.19
C LEU A 69 -8.97 -9.04 9.03
N GLN A 70 -10.25 -9.08 8.67
CA GLN A 70 -11.31 -8.47 9.47
C GLN A 70 -11.39 -9.08 10.87
N LYS A 71 -11.28 -10.41 10.99
CA LYS A 71 -11.22 -11.10 12.29
C LYS A 71 -9.98 -10.70 13.08
N MET A 72 -8.81 -10.67 12.45
CA MET A 72 -7.57 -10.20 13.10
C MET A 72 -7.78 -8.80 13.68
N ILE A 73 -8.28 -7.86 12.89
CA ILE A 73 -8.55 -6.48 13.32
C ILE A 73 -9.54 -6.45 14.49
N GLN A 74 -10.61 -7.26 14.44
CA GLN A 74 -11.62 -7.32 15.49
C GLN A 74 -11.08 -7.83 16.83
N TYR A 75 -10.16 -8.80 16.80
CA TYR A 75 -9.67 -9.48 18.00
C TYR A 75 -8.33 -8.95 18.53
N LEU A 76 -7.65 -8.06 17.78
CA LEU A 76 -6.39 -7.46 18.22
C LEU A 76 -6.60 -6.65 19.51
N PRO A 77 -5.93 -7.01 20.61
CA PRO A 77 -6.10 -6.31 21.87
C PRO A 77 -5.26 -5.03 21.89
N VAL A 78 -5.94 -3.90 22.09
CA VAL A 78 -5.30 -2.59 22.29
C VAL A 78 -5.51 -2.12 23.73
N GLY A 79 -4.46 -1.56 24.32
CA GLY A 79 -4.49 -0.99 25.66
C GLY A 79 -5.26 0.33 25.72
N LYS A 80 -5.44 0.88 26.93
CA LYS A 80 -6.17 2.14 27.15
C LYS A 80 -5.61 3.34 26.37
N GLN A 81 -4.33 3.28 26.00
CA GLN A 81 -3.61 4.32 25.26
C GLN A 81 -3.57 4.03 23.74
N GLY A 82 -4.26 2.99 23.27
CA GLY A 82 -4.25 2.56 21.86
C GLY A 82 -3.02 1.74 21.47
N ALA A 83 -2.06 1.54 22.37
CA ALA A 83 -0.89 0.68 22.14
C ALA A 83 -1.29 -0.79 22.00
N LEU A 84 -0.60 -1.52 21.13
CA LEU A 84 -0.78 -2.96 20.97
C LEU A 84 -0.40 -3.69 22.26
N LEU A 85 -1.24 -4.60 22.73
CA LEU A 85 -0.89 -5.49 23.84
C LEU A 85 -0.16 -6.72 23.29
N TYR A 86 0.89 -7.17 23.96
CA TYR A 86 1.66 -8.36 23.57
C TYR A 86 1.27 -9.54 24.46
N ASP A 87 0.13 -10.16 24.16
CA ASP A 87 -0.38 -11.34 24.87
C ASP A 87 -0.90 -12.41 23.90
N THR A 88 -1.36 -13.55 24.43
CA THR A 88 -1.80 -14.69 23.63
C THR A 88 -2.92 -14.35 22.65
N ARG A 89 -3.78 -13.38 22.96
CA ARG A 89 -4.88 -12.96 22.06
C ARG A 89 -4.34 -12.28 20.80
N THR A 90 -3.23 -11.56 20.94
CA THR A 90 -2.53 -10.94 19.80
C THR A 90 -2.02 -12.01 18.85
N LEU A 91 -1.37 -13.06 19.34
CA LEU A 91 -0.92 -14.16 18.48
C LEU A 91 -2.09 -14.85 17.78
N VAL A 92 -3.17 -15.16 18.50
CA VAL A 92 -4.37 -15.81 17.93
C VAL A 92 -4.99 -14.93 16.83
N ALA A 93 -5.05 -13.61 17.04
CA ALA A 93 -5.53 -12.69 16.01
C ALA A 93 -4.64 -12.72 14.75
N LEU A 94 -3.32 -12.69 14.91
CA LEU A 94 -2.36 -12.76 13.80
C LEU A 94 -2.40 -14.11 13.08
N GLU A 95 -2.62 -15.19 13.81
CA GLU A 95 -2.75 -16.54 13.28
C GLU A 95 -3.92 -16.65 12.30
N HIS A 96 -5.08 -16.06 12.63
CA HIS A 96 -6.24 -16.06 11.73
C HIS A 96 -5.91 -15.50 10.35
N ALA A 97 -5.28 -14.33 10.29
CA ALA A 97 -4.89 -13.73 9.02
C ALA A 97 -3.81 -14.55 8.31
N THR A 98 -2.83 -15.06 9.06
CA THR A 98 -1.71 -15.85 8.51
C THR A 98 -2.18 -17.14 7.86
N GLN A 99 -3.04 -17.91 8.53
CA GLN A 99 -3.54 -19.19 8.05
C GLN A 99 -4.46 -19.06 6.81
N ALA A 100 -5.09 -17.90 6.62
CA ALA A 100 -5.93 -17.65 5.47
C ALA A 100 -5.14 -17.25 4.21
N MET A 101 -3.85 -16.97 4.33
CA MET A 101 -2.98 -16.67 3.19
C MET A 101 -2.55 -17.97 2.50
N HIS A 102 -2.91 -18.10 1.23
CA HIS A 102 -2.47 -19.21 0.38
C HIS A 102 -1.11 -18.90 -0.26
N ARG A 103 -0.83 -17.61 -0.43
CA ARG A 103 0.47 -17.09 -0.87
C ARG A 103 0.84 -15.82 -0.10
N PRO A 104 2.13 -15.46 -0.07
CA PRO A 104 2.56 -14.16 0.43
C PRO A 104 1.80 -13.01 -0.27
N LEU A 105 1.49 -11.97 0.49
CA LEU A 105 0.87 -10.76 -0.03
C LEU A 105 1.84 -10.04 -1.00
N THR A 106 1.31 -9.51 -2.10
CA THR A 106 2.10 -8.62 -2.97
C THR A 106 2.32 -7.26 -2.29
N PRO A 107 3.28 -6.43 -2.75
CA PRO A 107 3.49 -5.11 -2.18
C PRO A 107 2.24 -4.21 -2.15
N ASP A 108 1.39 -4.28 -3.18
CA ASP A 108 0.12 -3.53 -3.21
C ASP A 108 -0.89 -4.03 -2.18
N GLU A 109 -0.95 -5.35 -1.95
CA GLU A 109 -1.82 -5.97 -0.97
C GLU A 109 -1.35 -5.67 0.46
N GLN A 110 -0.03 -5.62 0.68
CA GLN A 110 0.58 -5.15 1.92
C GLN A 110 0.24 -3.68 2.17
N ALA A 111 0.46 -2.80 1.18
CA ALA A 111 0.16 -1.37 1.30
C ALA A 111 -1.33 -1.11 1.59
N ARG A 112 -2.24 -1.87 0.94
CA ARG A 112 -3.68 -1.81 1.23
C ARG A 112 -4.01 -2.29 2.63
N THR A 113 -3.42 -3.41 3.06
CA THR A 113 -3.60 -3.92 4.43
C THR A 113 -3.14 -2.90 5.45
N TYR A 114 -1.96 -2.31 5.27
CA TYR A 114 -1.45 -1.25 6.14
C TYR A 114 -2.37 -0.03 6.15
N ALA A 115 -2.89 0.41 5.00
CA ALA A 115 -3.85 1.51 4.94
C ALA A 115 -5.16 1.21 5.70
N ILE A 116 -5.60 -0.04 5.74
CA ILE A 116 -6.76 -0.48 6.54
C ILE A 116 -6.43 -0.47 8.03
N LEU A 117 -5.23 -0.93 8.42
CA LEU A 117 -4.77 -0.88 9.81
C LEU A 117 -4.68 0.56 10.32
N VAL A 118 -4.11 1.49 9.55
CA VAL A 118 -4.01 2.92 9.91
C VAL A 118 -5.37 3.60 10.00
N ARG A 119 -6.39 3.12 9.27
CA ARG A 119 -7.77 3.61 9.42
C ARG A 119 -8.45 3.12 10.70
N THR A 120 -7.96 2.02 11.26
CA THR A 120 -8.57 1.36 12.42
C THR A 120 -7.83 1.67 13.72
N PHE A 121 -6.52 1.80 13.63
CA PHE A 121 -5.59 2.02 14.75
C PHE A 121 -4.76 3.28 14.53
N SER A 122 -4.06 3.74 15.56
CA SER A 122 -3.03 4.78 15.38
C SER A 122 -1.95 4.30 14.40
N ALA A 123 -1.27 5.23 13.72
CA ALA A 123 -0.18 4.87 12.80
C ALA A 123 0.94 4.08 13.51
N GLU A 124 1.26 4.46 14.75
CA GLU A 124 2.24 3.74 15.57
C GLU A 124 1.79 2.30 15.85
N THR A 125 0.54 2.13 16.26
CA THR A 125 -0.04 0.80 16.53
C THR A 125 -0.11 -0.04 15.26
N ALA A 126 -0.49 0.54 14.12
CA ALA A 126 -0.53 -0.14 12.83
C ALA A 126 0.85 -0.66 12.41
N THR A 127 1.90 0.16 12.55
CA THR A 127 3.30 -0.25 12.30
C THR A 127 3.74 -1.36 13.25
N ALA A 128 3.34 -1.30 14.53
CA ALA A 128 3.64 -2.35 15.50
C ALA A 128 2.96 -3.68 15.13
N ILE A 129 1.68 -3.63 14.72
CA ILE A 129 0.93 -4.80 14.24
C ILE A 129 1.61 -5.40 13.00
N GLU A 130 1.95 -4.58 12.00
CA GLU A 130 2.59 -5.05 10.77
C GLU A 130 3.94 -5.71 11.05
N ARG A 131 4.79 -5.08 11.87
CA ARG A 131 6.08 -5.64 12.25
C ARG A 131 5.92 -6.98 12.98
N LEU A 132 5.03 -7.04 13.97
CA LEU A 132 4.81 -8.27 14.74
C LEU A 132 4.24 -9.39 13.84
N TRP A 133 3.38 -9.02 12.88
CA TRP A 133 2.80 -9.99 11.97
C TRP A 133 3.84 -10.56 10.98
N GLN A 134 4.74 -9.72 10.46
CA GLN A 134 5.87 -10.19 9.66
C GLN A 134 6.81 -11.10 10.48
N GLN A 135 7.12 -10.73 11.73
CA GLN A 135 7.89 -11.59 12.63
C GLN A 135 7.23 -12.94 12.85
N TYR A 136 5.91 -12.96 13.02
CA TYR A 136 5.12 -14.19 13.17
C TYR A 136 5.14 -15.07 11.92
N GLN A 137 5.01 -14.48 10.72
CA GLN A 137 5.13 -15.22 9.46
C GLN A 137 6.52 -15.87 9.33
N ASN A 138 7.58 -15.14 9.65
CA ASN A 138 8.95 -15.67 9.62
C ASN A 138 9.16 -16.77 10.66
N TYR A 139 8.59 -16.62 11.86
CA TYR A 139 8.61 -17.64 12.89
C TYR A 139 7.91 -18.93 12.42
N GLN A 140 6.75 -18.81 11.76
CA GLN A 140 6.04 -19.98 11.22
C GLN A 140 6.85 -20.72 10.16
N VAL A 141 7.58 -20.01 9.30
CA VAL A 141 8.52 -20.62 8.35
C VAL A 141 9.65 -21.36 9.08
N ALA A 142 10.22 -20.78 10.14
CA ALA A 142 11.27 -21.43 10.93
C ALA A 142 10.78 -22.69 11.65
N ILE A 143 9.56 -22.67 12.18
CA ILE A 143 8.92 -23.84 12.82
C ILE A 143 8.67 -24.95 11.80
N ALA A 144 8.18 -24.62 10.61
CA ALA A 144 7.91 -25.61 9.56
C ALA A 144 9.18 -26.38 9.12
N GLN A 145 10.37 -25.80 9.31
CA GLN A 145 11.65 -26.45 9.03
C GLN A 145 12.11 -27.40 10.14
N GLN A 146 11.46 -27.40 11.31
CA GLN A 146 11.86 -28.17 12.49
C GLN A 146 10.68 -28.99 13.05
N PRO A 147 10.17 -29.98 12.30
CA PRO A 147 9.10 -30.84 12.79
C PRO A 147 9.55 -31.60 14.04
N GLY A 148 8.72 -31.58 15.09
CA GLY A 148 9.04 -32.26 16.36
C GLY A 148 10.05 -31.52 17.25
N ILE A 149 10.27 -30.21 17.03
CA ILE A 149 11.11 -29.39 17.90
C ILE A 149 10.74 -29.56 19.38
N ALA A 150 11.74 -29.84 20.22
CA ALA A 150 11.55 -29.98 21.65
C ALA A 150 11.18 -28.63 22.29
N LEU A 151 10.30 -28.66 23.30
CA LEU A 151 9.79 -27.45 23.97
C LEU A 151 10.88 -26.45 24.40
N PRO A 152 12.04 -26.84 24.97
CA PRO A 152 13.09 -25.87 25.30
C PRO A 152 13.67 -25.15 24.08
N ALA A 153 13.90 -25.87 22.97
CA ALA A 153 14.38 -25.28 21.73
C ALA A 153 13.30 -24.40 21.06
N LEU A 154 12.04 -24.79 21.18
CA LEU A 154 10.89 -24.00 20.72
C LEU A 154 10.80 -22.66 21.47
N GLN A 155 10.94 -22.68 22.80
CA GLN A 155 10.95 -21.48 23.64
C GLN A 155 12.13 -20.57 23.34
N GLN A 156 13.32 -21.15 23.05
CA GLN A 156 14.46 -20.38 22.59
C GLN A 156 14.16 -19.70 21.25
N LEU A 157 13.63 -20.43 20.27
CA LEU A 157 13.27 -19.86 18.97
C LEU A 157 12.22 -18.74 19.10
N GLN A 158 11.23 -18.90 19.99
CA GLN A 158 10.27 -17.82 20.31
C GLN A 158 10.99 -16.61 20.91
N THR A 159 11.95 -16.81 21.81
CA THR A 159 12.73 -15.73 22.42
C THR A 159 13.60 -15.01 21.38
N ASP A 160 14.21 -15.75 20.45
CA ASP A 160 15.04 -15.18 19.39
C ASP A 160 14.22 -14.30 18.43
N HIS A 161 12.97 -14.66 18.15
CA HIS A 161 12.09 -13.90 17.26
C HIS A 161 11.35 -12.74 17.94
N PHE A 162 10.94 -12.89 19.21
CA PHE A 162 10.01 -11.96 19.88
C PHE A 162 10.58 -11.31 21.14
N GLY A 163 11.82 -11.66 21.53
CA GLY A 163 12.52 -11.09 22.68
C GLY A 163 11.71 -11.20 23.97
N GLU A 164 11.65 -10.07 24.71
CA GLU A 164 10.95 -9.98 26.00
C GLU A 164 9.46 -10.33 25.92
N HIS A 165 8.82 -10.20 24.75
CA HIS A 165 7.40 -10.48 24.57
C HIS A 165 7.10 -11.97 24.35
N ALA A 166 8.10 -12.80 24.06
CA ALA A 166 7.91 -14.22 23.73
C ALA A 166 7.10 -14.97 24.80
N SER A 167 7.47 -14.80 26.07
CA SER A 167 6.81 -15.49 27.20
C SER A 167 5.33 -15.12 27.36
N SER A 168 4.95 -13.89 27.03
CA SER A 168 3.58 -13.40 27.11
C SER A 168 2.75 -13.84 25.91
N LEU A 169 3.32 -13.70 24.71
CA LEU A 169 2.71 -14.08 23.44
C LEU A 169 2.43 -15.58 23.40
N PHE A 170 3.41 -16.43 23.74
CA PHE A 170 3.32 -17.89 23.59
C PHE A 170 2.90 -18.63 24.86
N ARG A 171 2.47 -17.92 25.91
CA ARG A 171 2.14 -18.51 27.22
C ARG A 171 1.25 -19.75 27.10
N GLN A 172 0.10 -19.63 26.42
CA GLN A 172 -0.86 -20.71 26.28
C GLN A 172 -0.30 -21.87 25.45
N HIS A 173 0.41 -21.58 24.37
CA HIS A 173 1.02 -22.61 23.52
C HIS A 173 2.05 -23.44 24.30
N ASN A 174 2.92 -22.78 25.05
CA ASN A 174 3.98 -23.43 25.81
C ASN A 174 3.42 -24.24 26.99
N LEU A 175 2.38 -23.75 27.66
CA LEU A 175 1.68 -24.51 28.71
C LEU A 175 1.02 -25.78 28.14
N MET A 176 0.37 -25.67 26.98
CA MET A 176 -0.24 -26.81 26.30
C MET A 176 0.81 -27.86 25.89
N GLN A 177 1.92 -27.44 25.28
CA GLN A 177 2.99 -28.37 24.93
C GLN A 177 3.62 -29.04 26.15
N ALA A 178 3.83 -28.29 27.23
CA ALA A 178 4.35 -28.86 28.48
C ALA A 178 3.42 -29.94 29.04
N ALA A 179 2.11 -29.71 29.02
CA ALA A 179 1.12 -30.71 29.45
C ALA A 179 1.15 -31.96 28.56
N LEU A 180 1.18 -31.79 27.23
CA LEU A 180 1.24 -32.91 26.28
C LEU A 180 2.51 -33.77 26.45
N GLN A 181 3.63 -33.18 26.85
CA GLN A 181 4.88 -33.91 27.12
C GLN A 181 4.85 -34.66 28.46
N GLN A 182 4.05 -34.22 29.44
CA GLN A 182 3.89 -34.92 30.72
C GLN A 182 2.96 -36.14 30.60
N ASP A 183 2.04 -36.13 29.63
CA ASP A 183 1.10 -37.22 29.38
C ASP A 183 1.65 -38.35 28.50
N MET A 184 2.89 -38.24 28.01
CA MET A 184 3.58 -39.29 27.25
C MET A 184 4.51 -40.09 28.20
N PRO A 185 4.23 -41.38 28.48
CA PRO A 185 5.06 -42.23 29.35
C PRO A 185 6.40 -42.63 28.73
#